data_AF-A0A7S1H7D1-F1
#
_entry.id   AF-A0A7S1H7D1-F1
#
_cell.length_a   1.000
_cell.length_b   1.000
_cell.length_c   1.000
_cell.angle_alpha   90.00
_cell.angle_beta   90.00
_cell.angle_gamma   90.00
#
_symmetry.space_group_name_H-M   'P 1'
#
loop_
_entity.id
_entity.type
_entity.pdbx_description
1 polymer ?
#
loop_
_entity_poly.entity_id
_entity_poly.type
_entity_poly.pdbx_seq_one_letter_code
_entity_poly.pdbx_strand_id
1 'polypeptide(L)'
;MHKLATSATDQRFEAPQLHFADLNANVLAAVVAAAADLALVLDSQGVIRDISLNGSRGHELAEMRQWIGRRWVETVTIESRGKVNAMLAAAAAGPGREEAGEPQPRQVTHALSG
;
A
#
# COMPACT_ATOMS: atom_id res chain seq x y z
N MET A 1 -0.50 -36.94 -15.54
CA MET A 1 -1.24 -36.00 -14.68
C MET A 1 -0.75 -34.59 -15.00
N HIS A 2 -1.47 -33.84 -15.84
CA HIS A 2 -1.09 -32.48 -16.22
C HIS A 2 -1.58 -31.51 -15.15
N LYS A 3 -0.66 -30.78 -14.51
CA LYS A 3 -0.97 -29.67 -13.61
C LYS A 3 -1.48 -28.53 -14.49
N LEU A 4 -2.78 -28.24 -14.48
CA LEU A 4 -3.28 -26.97 -14.99
C LEU A 4 -2.76 -25.88 -14.05
N ALA A 5 -1.72 -25.18 -14.47
CA ALA A 5 -1.40 -23.88 -13.88
C ALA A 5 -2.52 -22.94 -14.30
N THR A 6 -3.47 -22.68 -13.41
CA THR A 6 -4.35 -21.52 -13.53
C THR A 6 -3.46 -20.29 -13.39
N SER A 7 -2.96 -19.77 -14.53
CA SER A 7 -2.55 -18.37 -14.59
C SER A 7 -3.81 -17.55 -14.39
N ALA A 8 -4.05 -17.09 -13.16
CA ALA A 8 -5.04 -16.06 -12.93
C ALA A 8 -4.50 -14.79 -13.60
N THR A 9 -4.95 -14.53 -14.82
CA THR A 9 -4.67 -13.26 -15.49
C THR A 9 -5.27 -12.16 -14.61
N ASP A 10 -4.40 -11.32 -14.05
CA ASP A 10 -4.78 -10.11 -13.33
C ASP A 10 -5.68 -9.25 -14.23
N GLN A 11 -6.99 -9.27 -13.99
CA GLN A 11 -7.95 -8.53 -14.81
C GLN A 11 -7.82 -7.05 -14.46
N ARG A 12 -7.21 -6.29 -15.36
CA ARG A 12 -7.04 -4.84 -15.25
C ARG A 12 -8.16 -4.10 -15.98
N PHE A 13 -8.34 -2.82 -15.66
CA PHE A 13 -9.18 -1.93 -16.47
C PHE A 13 -8.66 -1.86 -17.91
N GLU A 14 -9.53 -2.02 -18.89
CA GLU A 14 -9.15 -2.08 -20.31
C GLU A 14 -8.78 -0.69 -20.89
N ALA A 15 -9.37 0.38 -20.36
CA ALA A 15 -9.13 1.75 -20.83
C ALA A 15 -8.97 2.76 -19.67
N PRO A 16 -7.95 2.62 -18.80
CA PRO A 16 -7.81 3.46 -17.61
C PRO A 16 -7.61 4.95 -17.96
N GLN A 17 -6.96 5.25 -19.08
CA GLN A 17 -6.82 6.65 -19.55
C GLN A 17 -8.17 7.26 -19.96
N LEU A 18 -9.08 6.47 -20.53
CA LEU A 18 -10.42 6.94 -20.88
C LEU A 18 -11.29 7.18 -19.63
N HIS A 19 -11.13 6.36 -18.60
CA HIS A 19 -12.00 6.37 -17.43
C HIS A 19 -11.48 7.20 -16.25
N PHE A 20 -10.16 7.42 -16.16
CA PHE A 20 -9.52 7.99 -14.98
C PHE A 20 -8.65 9.23 -15.23
N ALA A 21 -8.45 9.66 -16.48
CA ALA A 21 -7.56 10.79 -16.80
C ALA A 21 -7.89 12.09 -16.04
N ASP A 22 -9.18 12.36 -15.83
CA ASP A 22 -9.65 13.62 -15.21
C ASP A 22 -10.06 13.45 -13.74
N LEU A 23 -9.61 12.38 -13.06
CA LEU A 23 -9.89 12.22 -11.64
C LEU A 23 -9.17 13.28 -10.82
N ASN A 24 -9.95 14.07 -10.08
CA ASN A 24 -9.40 14.99 -9.08
C ASN A 24 -9.00 14.26 -7.79
N ALA A 25 -8.22 14.96 -6.95
CA ALA A 25 -7.67 14.41 -5.71
C ALA A 25 -8.73 13.88 -4.74
N ASN A 26 -9.90 14.52 -4.64
CA ASN A 26 -10.96 14.11 -3.73
C ASN A 26 -11.61 12.79 -4.17
N VAL A 27 -11.83 12.63 -5.48
CA VAL A 27 -12.37 11.37 -6.02
C VAL A 27 -11.36 10.25 -5.86
N LEU A 28 -10.07 10.49 -6.15
CA LEU A 28 -9.02 9.51 -5.94
C LEU A 28 -8.93 9.10 -4.46
N ALA A 29 -8.97 10.06 -3.54
CA ALA A 29 -8.96 9.78 -2.10
C ALA A 29 -10.16 8.91 -1.67
N ALA A 30 -11.35 9.18 -2.21
CA ALA A 30 -12.54 8.36 -1.95
C ALA A 30 -12.41 6.93 -2.49
N VAL A 31 -11.87 6.76 -3.71
CA VAL A 31 -11.61 5.44 -4.30
C VAL A 31 -10.60 4.65 -3.46
N VAL A 32 -9.49 5.28 -3.07
CA VAL A 32 -8.46 4.64 -2.21
C VAL A 32 -9.05 4.25 -0.86
N ALA A 33 -9.81 5.14 -0.22
CA ALA A 33 -10.47 4.85 1.05
C ALA A 33 -11.47 3.69 0.93
N ALA A 34 -12.21 3.60 -0.18
CA ALA A 34 -13.14 2.50 -0.42
C ALA A 34 -12.44 1.16 -0.71
N ALA A 35 -11.25 1.20 -1.29
CA ALA A 35 -10.52 0.00 -1.72
C ALA A 35 -9.62 -0.61 -0.64
N ALA A 36 -9.24 0.15 0.38
CA ALA A 36 -8.27 -0.28 1.39
C ALA A 36 -8.74 0.03 2.82
N ASP A 37 -8.50 -0.90 3.72
CA ASP A 37 -8.67 -0.68 5.16
C ASP A 37 -7.68 0.35 5.69
N LEU A 38 -6.44 0.35 5.18
CA LEU A 38 -5.37 1.29 5.51
C LEU A 38 -4.59 1.66 4.23
N ALA A 39 -4.41 2.96 4.01
CA ALA A 39 -3.53 3.50 2.97
C ALA A 39 -2.52 4.49 3.58
N LEU A 40 -1.26 4.42 3.14
CA LEU A 40 -0.17 5.27 3.60
C LEU A 40 0.43 6.03 2.41
N VAL A 41 0.55 7.36 2.53
CA VAL A 41 1.33 8.18 1.60
C VAL A 41 2.75 8.30 2.16
N LEU A 42 3.75 7.92 1.38
CA LEU A 42 5.16 7.92 1.78
C LEU A 42 5.97 8.89 0.93
N ASP A 43 6.98 9.53 1.52
CA ASP A 43 8.00 10.24 0.74
C ASP A 43 9.13 9.30 0.26
N SER A 44 10.12 9.86 -0.45
CA SER A 44 11.23 9.08 -1.02
C SER A 44 12.13 8.42 0.03
N GLN A 45 12.05 8.83 1.30
CA GLN A 45 12.81 8.24 2.41
C GLN A 45 11.98 7.22 3.21
N GLY A 46 10.74 6.96 2.79
CA GLY A 46 9.80 6.07 3.45
C GLY A 46 9.17 6.68 4.71
N VAL A 47 9.17 8.01 4.84
CA VAL A 47 8.47 8.71 5.92
C VAL A 47 6.99 8.81 5.58
N ILE A 48 6.13 8.50 6.55
CA ILE A 48 4.68 8.59 6.39
C ILE A 48 4.26 10.06 6.39
N ARG A 49 3.62 10.51 5.31
CA ARG A 49 3.16 11.88 5.10
C ARG A 49 1.68 12.04 5.37
N ASP A 50 0.90 11.02 5.06
CA ASP A 50 -0.54 11.00 5.28
C ASP A 50 -1.07 9.55 5.41
N ILE A 51 -2.25 9.42 6.01
CA ILE A 51 -2.89 8.14 6.34
C ILE A 51 -4.38 8.23 6.06
N SER A 52 -4.90 7.24 5.34
CA SER A 52 -6.35 6.98 5.25
C SER A 52 -6.66 5.65 5.92
N LEU A 53 -7.71 5.63 6.73
CA LEU A 53 -8.20 4.43 7.41
C LEU A 53 -9.70 4.31 7.12
N ASN A 54 -10.13 3.15 6.63
CA ASN A 54 -11.54 2.84 6.46
C ASN A 54 -12.06 2.14 7.72
N GLY A 55 -13.15 2.67 8.30
CA GLY A 55 -13.85 2.05 9.42
C GLY A 55 -13.99 2.94 10.66
N SER A 56 -14.97 2.60 11.51
CA SER A 56 -15.34 3.32 12.72
C SER A 56 -14.43 2.97 13.92
N ARG A 57 -13.11 3.14 13.78
CA ARG A 57 -12.14 2.82 14.83
C ARG A 57 -11.40 4.08 15.28
N GLY A 58 -12.12 4.99 15.93
CA GLY A 58 -11.62 6.31 16.31
C GLY A 58 -10.33 6.30 17.16
N HIS A 59 -10.18 5.30 18.04
CA HIS A 59 -8.97 5.12 18.85
C HIS A 59 -7.75 4.73 17.99
N GLU A 60 -7.90 3.70 17.17
CA GLU A 60 -6.85 3.24 16.25
C GLU A 60 -6.44 4.37 15.28
N LEU A 61 -7.40 5.18 14.82
CA LEU A 61 -7.09 6.34 13.98
C LEU A 61 -6.23 7.37 14.72
N ALA A 62 -6.51 7.65 16.00
CA ALA A 62 -5.69 8.58 16.79
C ALA A 62 -4.26 8.06 16.95
N GLU A 63 -4.08 6.76 17.15
CA GLU A 63 -2.77 6.13 17.27
C GLU A 63 -2.00 6.06 15.96
N MET A 64 -2.68 5.73 14.87
CA MET A 64 -2.07 5.69 13.55
C MET A 64 -1.69 7.09 13.08
N ARG A 65 -2.46 8.14 13.44
CA ARG A 65 -2.06 9.52 13.16
C ARG A 65 -0.72 9.91 13.78
N GLN A 66 -0.31 9.26 14.88
CA GLN A 66 1.03 9.45 15.48
C GLN A 66 2.17 8.95 14.58
N TRP A 67 1.86 8.12 13.57
CA TRP A 67 2.83 7.62 12.62
C TRP A 67 3.25 8.66 11.58
N ILE A 68 2.44 9.71 11.38
CA ILE A 68 2.79 10.80 10.45
C ILE A 68 4.09 11.45 10.92
N GLY A 69 5.05 11.59 10.00
CA GLY A 69 6.40 12.07 10.27
C GLY A 69 7.40 11.00 10.70
N ARG A 70 6.97 9.75 10.93
CA ARG A 70 7.84 8.62 11.27
C ARG A 70 8.16 7.78 10.03
N ARG A 71 9.29 7.07 10.04
CA ARG A 71 9.61 6.12 8.97
C ARG A 71 8.70 4.90 9.11
N TRP A 72 8.16 4.39 8.01
CA TRP A 72 7.25 3.24 8.05
C TRP A 72 7.89 2.00 8.72
N VAL A 73 9.19 1.79 8.53
CA VAL A 73 9.94 0.71 9.18
C VAL A 73 9.95 0.78 10.73
N GLU A 74 9.67 1.95 11.30
CA GLU A 74 9.62 2.19 12.75
C GLU A 74 8.23 1.97 13.33
N THR A 75 7.19 1.85 12.50
CA THR A 75 5.79 1.64 12.93
C THR A 75 5.37 0.17 12.87
N VAL A 76 6.28 -0.70 12.45
CA VAL A 76 6.07 -2.14 12.29
C VAL A 76 6.92 -2.94 13.27
N THR A 77 6.50 -4.19 13.51
CA THR A 77 7.29 -5.13 14.32
C THR A 77 8.62 -5.45 13.66
N ILE A 78 9.58 -5.95 14.45
CA ILE A 78 10.94 -6.24 13.97
C ILE A 78 10.93 -7.25 12.81
N GLU A 79 10.06 -8.25 12.88
CA GLU A 79 9.88 -9.29 11.86
C GLU A 79 9.34 -8.72 10.54
N SER A 80 8.62 -7.59 10.60
CA SER A 80 8.04 -6.94 9.43
C SER A 80 8.98 -5.94 8.76
N ARG A 81 10.05 -5.48 9.43
CA ARG A 81 10.99 -4.47 8.90
C ARG A 81 11.65 -4.89 7.60
N GLY A 82 12.06 -6.16 7.50
CA GLY A 82 12.67 -6.71 6.29
C GLY A 82 11.72 -6.65 5.08
N LYS A 83 10.42 -6.91 5.31
CA LYS A 83 9.38 -6.85 4.28
C LYS A 83 9.16 -5.41 3.81
N VAL A 84 9.04 -4.47 4.75
CA VAL A 84 8.86 -3.04 4.45
C VAL A 84 10.04 -2.51 3.62
N ASN A 85 11.27 -2.81 4.02
CA ASN A 85 12.46 -2.36 3.27
C ASN A 85 12.48 -2.91 1.84
N ALA A 86 12.11 -4.19 1.64
CA ALA A 86 12.02 -4.77 0.31
C ALA A 86 10.93 -4.08 -0.56
N MET A 87 9.78 -3.75 0.04
CA MET A 87 8.70 -3.02 -0.65
C MET A 87 9.12 -1.61 -1.05
N LEU A 88 9.80 -0.88 -0.15
CA LEU A 88 10.31 0.47 -0.43
C LEU A 88 11.38 0.45 -1.55
N ALA A 89 12.29 -0.54 -1.52
CA ALA A 89 13.29 -0.71 -2.57
C ALA A 89 12.67 -1.02 -3.93
N ALA A 90 11.64 -1.88 -3.96
CA ALA A 90 10.89 -2.18 -5.18
C ALA A 90 10.17 -0.94 -5.74
N ALA A 91 9.54 -0.14 -4.87
CA ALA A 91 8.86 1.09 -5.27
C ALA A 91 9.84 2.14 -5.84
N ALA A 92 11.04 2.28 -5.24
CA ALA A 92 12.07 3.20 -5.70
C ALA A 92 12.67 2.81 -7.07
N ALA A 93 12.62 1.53 -7.44
CA ALA A 93 13.08 1.05 -8.74
C ALA A 93 12.15 1.43 -9.91
N GLY A 94 10.95 1.97 -9.61
CA GLY A 94 9.99 2.46 -10.60
C GLY A 94 9.17 1.36 -11.28
N PRO A 95 8.06 1.72 -11.95
CA PRO A 95 7.13 0.79 -12.58
C PRO A 95 7.67 0.12 -13.86
N GLY A 96 8.89 0.44 -14.29
CA GLY A 96 9.47 0.01 -15.57
C GLY A 96 10.09 -1.38 -15.60
N ARG A 97 9.97 -2.18 -14.53
CA ARG A 97 10.45 -3.56 -14.53
C ARG A 97 9.27 -4.52 -14.52
N GLU A 98 8.83 -4.89 -15.72
CA GLU A 98 7.95 -6.03 -15.97
C GLU A 98 8.56 -7.36 -15.46
N GLU A 99 9.83 -7.34 -15.02
CA GLU A 99 10.52 -8.46 -14.36
C GLU A 99 10.67 -8.34 -12.83
N ALA A 100 10.20 -7.27 -12.20
CA ALA A 100 10.02 -7.29 -10.74
C ALA A 100 8.84 -8.24 -10.51
N GLY A 101 9.14 -9.51 -10.21
CA GLY A 101 8.14 -10.58 -10.10
C GLY A 101 6.90 -10.13 -9.33
N GLU A 102 5.74 -10.72 -9.67
CA GLU A 102 4.41 -10.35 -9.15
C GLU A 102 4.48 -9.75 -7.74
N PRO A 103 3.91 -8.56 -7.51
CA PRO A 103 3.93 -7.92 -6.21
C PRO A 103 3.46 -8.92 -5.15
N GLN A 104 4.42 -9.47 -4.40
CA GLN A 104 4.13 -10.57 -3.51
C GLN A 104 3.32 -10.01 -2.34
N PRO A 105 2.10 -10.52 -2.08
CA PRO A 105 1.33 -10.09 -0.93
C PRO A 105 2.16 -10.32 0.33
N ARG A 106 2.36 -9.25 1.10
CA ARG A 106 3.12 -9.27 2.36
C ARG A 106 2.19 -8.92 3.51
N GLN A 107 2.11 -9.81 4.50
CA GLN A 107 1.56 -9.45 5.80
C GLN A 107 2.58 -8.59 6.57
N VAL A 108 2.16 -7.37 6.94
CA VAL A 108 2.91 -6.40 7.75
C VAL A 108 2.19 -6.23 9.08
N THR A 109 2.88 -6.50 10.18
CA THR A 109 2.34 -6.31 11.52
C THR A 109 2.79 -4.96 12.08
N HIS A 110 1.83 -4.14 12.48
CA HIS A 110 2.08 -2.82 13.07
C HIS A 110 2.20 -2.93 14.59
N ALA A 111 3.17 -2.20 15.14
CA ALA A 111 3.31 -2.06 16.58
C ALA A 111 2.36 -0.95 17.06
N LEU A 112 1.07 -1.26 17.13
CA LEU A 112 0.12 -0.43 17.86
C LEU A 112 0.43 -0.57 19.35
N SER A 113 0.56 0.55 20.05
CA SER A 113 0.52 0.54 21.51
C SER A 113 -0.91 0.17 21.89
N GLY A 114 -1.08 -0.90 22.66
CA GLY A 114 -2.40 -1.22 23.23
C GLY A 114 -2.81 -0.24 24.32
#